data_AF-A0A564TK63-F1
#
_entry.id   AF-A0A564TK63-F1
#
_cell.length_a   1.000
_cell.length_b   1.000
_cell.length_c   1.000
_cell.angle_alpha   90.00
_cell.angle_beta   90.00
_cell.angle_gamma   90.00
#
_symmetry.space_group_name_H-M   'P 1'
#
loop_
_entity.id
_entity.type
_entity.pdbx_description
1 polymer ?
#
loop_
_entity_poly.entity_id
_entity_poly.type
_entity_poly.pdbx_seq_one_letter_code
_entity_poly.pdbx_strand_id
1 'polypeptide(L)' 'MTRKDLEAKLGRKMYLRLFDGEEITGILHKTNEERYNNIPNLHLKPNYYFLSDEAGNCMTSLFRVSHIQNYRTLR' A
#
# COMPACT_ATOMS: atom_id res chain seq x y z
N MET A 1 -1.11 9.60 10.57
CA MET A 1 -1.12 9.93 9.11
C MET A 1 -2.55 10.03 8.64
N THR A 2 -2.91 11.00 7.79
CA THR A 2 -4.26 11.07 7.21
C THR A 2 -4.34 10.28 5.90
N ARG A 3 -5.56 9.96 5.43
CA ARG A 3 -5.77 9.33 4.12
C ARG A 3 -5.19 10.18 2.98
N LYS A 4 -5.42 11.49 3.03
CA LYS A 4 -4.93 12.44 2.02
C LYS A 4 -3.40 12.43 1.92
N ASP A 5 -2.72 12.35 3.06
CA ASP A 5 -1.25 12.29 3.09
C ASP A 5 -0.70 10.99 2.48
N LEU A 6 -1.40 9.87 2.68
CA LEU A 6 -1.01 8.58 2.11
C LEU A 6 -1.27 8.57 0.60
N GLU A 7 -2.44 9.06 0.17
CA GLU A 7 -2.81 9.10 -1.25
C GLU A 7 -1.91 10.03 -2.06
N ALA A 8 -1.38 11.09 -1.48
CA ALA A 8 -0.35 11.94 -2.11
C ALA A 8 0.98 11.21 -2.38
N LYS A 9 1.18 10.00 -1.83
CA LYS A 9 2.38 9.17 -1.99
C LYS A 9 2.15 7.93 -2.86
N LEU A 10 0.98 7.78 -3.49
CA LEU A 10 0.73 6.69 -4.44
C LEU A 10 1.78 6.68 -5.55
N GLY A 11 2.21 5.49 -5.95
CA GLY A 11 3.27 5.27 -6.93
C GLY A 11 4.68 5.59 -6.43
N ARG A 12 4.86 5.98 -5.16
CA ARG A 12 6.18 6.19 -4.56
C ARG A 12 6.64 4.96 -3.80
N LYS A 13 7.96 4.75 -3.77
CA LYS A 13 8.59 3.76 -2.92
C LYS A 13 8.51 4.19 -1.46
N MET A 14 7.96 3.32 -0.63
CA MET A 14 7.71 3.58 0.79
C MET A 14 8.21 2.42 1.63
N TYR A 15 8.74 2.76 2.80
CA TYR A 15 8.88 1.85 3.93
C TYR A 15 7.72 2.11 4.90
N LEU A 16 7.05 1.06 5.35
CA LEU A 16 5.96 1.12 6.34
C LEU A 16 6.23 0.12 7.45
N ARG A 17 5.86 0.50 8.68
CA ARG A 17 5.73 -0.40 9.81
C ARG A 17 4.27 -0.45 10.22
N LEU A 18 3.68 -1.65 10.20
CA LEU A 18 2.30 -1.89 10.59
C LEU A 18 2.18 -2.09 12.11
N PHE A 19 0.94 -2.05 12.62
CA PHE A 19 0.61 -2.15 14.04
C PHE A 19 1.01 -3.49 14.69
N ASP A 20 1.10 -4.54 13.89
CA ASP A 20 1.55 -5.89 14.30
C ASP A 20 3.07 -6.03 14.32
N GLY A 21 3.79 -4.96 13.98
CA GLY A 21 5.25 -4.94 13.92
C GLY A 21 5.81 -5.36 12.56
N GLU A 22 4.98 -5.71 11.58
CA GLU A 22 5.44 -6.04 10.23
C GLU A 22 6.10 -4.81 9.57
N GLU A 23 7.29 -5.01 9.02
CA GLU A 23 8.05 -3.99 8.30
C GLU A 23 8.07 -4.33 6.80
N ILE A 24 7.48 -3.47 6.00
CA ILE A 24 7.29 -3.69 4.56
C ILE A 24 7.88 -2.54 3.76
N THR A 25 8.45 -2.85 2.60
CA THR A 25 9.01 -1.85 1.68
C THR A 25 8.62 -2.17 0.25
N GLY A 26 8.19 -1.16 -0.51
CA GLY A 26 7.75 -1.32 -1.90
C GLY A 26 7.05 -0.08 -2.43
N ILE A 27 6.47 -0.19 -3.62
CA ILE A 27 5.73 0.90 -4.26
C ILE A 27 4.29 0.91 -3.73
N LEU A 28 3.83 2.06 -3.25
CA LEU A 28 2.49 2.19 -2.66
C LEU A 28 1.40 2.24 -3.73
N HIS A 29 0.40 1.36 -3.58
CA HIS A 29 -0.80 1.31 -4.41
C HIS A 29 -2.07 1.32 -3.57
N LYS A 30 -3.16 1.71 -4.22
CA LYS A 30 -4.53 1.61 -3.70
C LYS A 30 -5.25 0.45 -4.37
N THR A 31 -6.12 -0.22 -3.61
CA THR A 31 -7.06 -1.17 -4.20
C THR A 31 -8.00 -0.47 -5.19
N ASN A 32 -8.55 -1.24 -6.13
CA ASN A 32 -9.41 -0.75 -7.21
C ASN A 32 -8.70 0.12 -8.27
N GLU A 33 -7.37 0.07 -8.33
CA GLU A 33 -6.61 0.54 -9.48
C GLU A 33 -6.81 -0.42 -10.66
N GLU A 34 -7.09 0.11 -11.86
CA GLU A 34 -7.46 -0.66 -13.06
C GLU A 34 -6.46 -1.77 -13.41
N ARG A 35 -5.16 -1.50 -13.18
CA ARG A 35 -4.04 -2.43 -13.39
C ARG A 35 -4.16 -3.73 -12.57
N TYR A 36 -4.90 -3.70 -11.47
CA TYR A 36 -5.05 -4.84 -10.53
C TYR A 36 -6.45 -5.46 -10.55
N ASN A 37 -7.30 -5.09 -11.52
CA ASN A 37 -8.68 -5.62 -11.63
C ASN A 37 -8.72 -7.14 -11.88
N ASN A 38 -7.65 -7.71 -12.43
CA ASN A 38 -7.51 -9.15 -12.63
C ASN A 38 -7.20 -9.91 -11.31
N ILE A 39 -6.90 -9.21 -10.22
CA ILE A 39 -6.66 -9.79 -8.90
C ILE A 39 -7.91 -9.55 -8.03
N PRO A 40 -8.78 -10.56 -7.80
CA PRO A 40 -10.09 -10.37 -7.16
C PRO A 40 -10.01 -9.66 -5.81
N ASN A 41 -8.99 -9.98 -5.01
CA ASN A 41 -8.79 -9.37 -3.69
C ASN A 41 -8.44 -7.88 -3.74
N LEU A 42 -7.80 -7.42 -4.80
CA LEU A 42 -7.43 -6.01 -5.00
C LEU A 42 -8.56 -5.20 -5.65
N HIS A 43 -9.48 -5.86 -6.34
CA HIS A 43 -10.67 -5.23 -6.94
C HIS A 43 -11.83 -5.07 -5.94
N LEU A 44 -12.11 -6.10 -5.14
CA LEU A 44 -13.34 -6.16 -4.33
C LEU A 44 -13.30 -5.35 -3.01
N LYS A 45 -12.13 -4.91 -2.55
CA LYS A 45 -11.98 -4.25 -1.25
C LYS A 45 -11.69 -2.75 -1.39
N PRO A 46 -12.68 -1.85 -1.37
CA PRO A 46 -12.43 -0.42 -1.44
C PRO A 46 -11.72 0.10 -0.18
N ASN A 47 -10.92 1.17 -0.33
CA ASN A 47 -10.20 1.87 0.74
C ASN A 47 -9.08 1.07 1.45
N TYR A 48 -8.47 0.12 0.76
CA TYR A 48 -7.25 -0.55 1.21
C TYR A 48 -6.05 -0.15 0.35
N TYR A 49 -4.87 -0.45 0.89
CA TYR A 49 -3.58 -0.16 0.28
C TYR A 49 -2.70 -1.40 0.38
N PHE A 50 -1.70 -1.47 -0.47
CA PHE A 50 -0.69 -2.52 -0.48
C PHE A 50 0.61 -1.98 -1.06
N LEU A 51 1.70 -2.71 -0.84
CA LEU A 51 2.97 -2.44 -1.50
C LEU A 51 3.24 -3.51 -2.58
N SER A 52 3.79 -3.06 -3.70
CA SER A 52 4.30 -3.92 -4.77
C SER A 52 5.82 -3.86 -4.88
N ASP A 53 6.40 -4.85 -5.53
CA ASP A 53 7.78 -4.78 -6.02
C ASP A 53 7.89 -3.87 -7.27
N GLU A 54 9.11 -3.68 -7.77
CA GLU A 54 9.36 -2.88 -8.99
C GLU A 54 8.72 -3.50 -10.25
N ALA A 55 8.42 -4.80 -10.25
CA ALA A 55 7.72 -5.48 -11.35
C ALA A 55 6.18 -5.33 -11.26
N GLY A 56 5.67 -4.79 -10.14
CA GLY A 56 4.23 -4.61 -9.89
C GLY A 56 3.56 -5.82 -9.24
N ASN A 57 4.32 -6.79 -8.72
CA ASN A 57 3.76 -7.90 -7.96
C ASN A 57 3.39 -7.43 -6.55
N CYS A 58 2.17 -7.74 -6.10
CA CYS A 58 1.75 -7.45 -4.74
C CYS A 58 2.61 -8.24 -3.74
N MET A 59 3.33 -7.54 -2.87
CA MET A 59 4.22 -8.16 -1.88
C MET A 59 3.58 -8.32 -0.51
N THR A 60 2.53 -7.55 -0.22
CA THR A 60 2.04 -7.39 1.15
C THR A 60 0.56 -7.74 1.26
N SER A 61 0.15 -8.06 2.49
CA SER A 61 -1.27 -8.05 2.84
C SER A 61 -1.88 -6.66 2.66
N LEU A 62 -3.20 -6.63 2.48
CA LEU A 62 -3.95 -5.38 2.40
C LEU A 62 -3.99 -4.67 3.76
N PHE A 63 -3.66 -3.39 3.79
CA PHE A 63 -3.71 -2.58 5.00
C PHE A 63 -4.53 -1.29 4.82
N ARG A 64 -4.92 -0.70 5.95
CA ARG A 64 -5.59 0.62 6.01
C ARG A 64 -4.61 1.66 6.53
N VAL A 65 -4.93 2.94 6.33
CA VAL A 65 -4.17 4.06 6.92
C VAL A 65 -4.01 3.89 8.44
N SER A 66 -5.06 3.41 9.11
CA SER A 66 -5.07 3.19 10.56
C SER A 66 -4.15 2.06 11.02
N HIS A 67 -3.72 1.17 10.12
CA HIS A 67 -2.80 0.09 10.44
C HIS A 67 -1.33 0.56 10.44
N ILE A 68 -1.05 1.74 9.87
CA ILE A 68 0.32 2.23 9.70
C ILE A 68 0.75 2.91 10.99
N GLN A 69 1.73 2.31 11.66
CA GLN A 69 2.33 2.85 12.88
C GLN A 69 3.48 3.82 12.56
N ASN A 70 4.31 3.48 11.56
CA ASN A 70 5.40 4.34 11.11
C ASN A 70 5.55 4.26 9.59
N TYR A 71 6.07 5.32 8.97
CA TYR A 71 6.29 5.37 7.52
C TYR A 71 7.46 6.26 7.15
N ARG A 72 8.14 5.91 6.05
CA ARG A 72 9.20 6.71 5.43
C ARG A 72 9.07 6.63 3.92
N THR A 73 9.16 7.76 3.25
CA THR A 73 9.28 7.78 1.79
C THR A 73 10.74 7.51 1.42
N LEU A 74 10.97 6.57 0.52
CA LEU A 74 12.30 6.28 0.00
C LEU A 74 12.51 7.11 -1.27
N ARG A 75 13.72 7.66 -1.42
CA ARG A 75 14.15 8.40 -2.61
C ARG A 75 14.68 7.46 -3.68
#